data_AF-A0A537H9H6-F1
#
_entry.id   AF-A0A537H9H6-F1
#
_cell.length_a   1.000
_cell.length_b   1.000
_cell.length_c   1.000
_cell.angle_alpha   90.00
_cell.angle_beta   90.00
_cell.angle_gamma   90.00
#
_symmetry.space_group_name_H-M   'P 1'
#
loop_
_entity.id
_entity.type
_entity.pdbx_description
1 polymer ?
#
loop_
_entity_poly.entity_id
_entity_poly.type
_entity_poly.pdbx_seq_one_letter_code
_entity_poly.pdbx_strand_id
1 'polypeptide(L)' 'KLKIIKCLRCGEKNAPIAKFCLKCAAPLDVKTAVEIDRARMEADEVMNKLLEDPEVKGLLEQKIRQLKLA' A
#
# COMPACT_ATOMS: atom_id res chain seq x y z
N LYS A 1 -27.29 -11.26 -14.44
CA LYS A 1 -26.54 -12.22 -13.58
C LYS A 1 -25.29 -11.52 -13.04
N LEU A 2 -25.01 -11.63 -11.74
CA LEU A 2 -23.80 -11.07 -11.13
C LEU A 2 -22.57 -11.90 -11.53
N LYS A 3 -21.49 -11.24 -11.97
CA LYS A 3 -20.25 -11.89 -12.42
C LYS A 3 -19.21 -11.89 -11.30
N ILE A 4 -18.79 -13.08 -10.89
CA ILE A 4 -17.72 -13.27 -9.89
C ILE A 4 -16.38 -12.80 -10.48
N ILE A 5 -15.55 -12.15 -9.67
CA ILE A 5 -14.20 -11.72 -10.06
C ILE A 5 -13.18 -12.74 -9.55
N LYS A 6 -12.37 -13.31 -10.45
CA LYS A 6 -11.27 -14.19 -10.07
C LYS A 6 -10.01 -13.36 -9.84
N CYS A 7 -9.42 -13.45 -8.66
CA CYS A 7 -8.17 -12.75 -8.35
C CYS A 7 -7.03 -13.24 -9.24
N LEU A 8 -6.33 -12.32 -9.92
CA LEU A 8 -5.19 -12.66 -10.78
C LEU A 8 -3.94 -13.06 -9.98
N ARG A 9 -3.83 -12.68 -8.70
CA ARG A 9 -2.69 -13.01 -7.85
C ARG A 9 -2.81 -14.38 -7.18
N CYS A 10 -3.98 -14.72 -6.62
CA CYS A 10 -4.14 -15.94 -5.82
C CYS A 10 -5.28 -16.86 -6.27
N GLY A 11 -6.05 -16.48 -7.29
CA GLY A 11 -7.12 -17.30 -7.86
C GLY A 11 -8.45 -17.28 -7.12
N GLU A 12 -8.56 -16.59 -5.97
CA GLU A 12 -9.78 -16.52 -5.16
C GLU A 12 -10.98 -15.96 -5.94
N LYS A 13 -12.18 -16.46 -5.67
CA LYS A 13 -13.44 -15.99 -6.26
C LYS A 13 -14.06 -14.94 -5.35
N ASN A 14 -14.11 -13.70 -5.84
CA ASN A 14 -14.56 -12.55 -5.06
C ASN A 14 -15.92 -12.04 -5.56
N ALA A 15 -16.65 -11.39 -4.67
CA ALA A 15 -17.92 -10.74 -5.01
C ALA A 15 -17.73 -9.70 -6.13
N PRO A 16 -18.74 -9.47 -6.98
CA PRO A 16 -18.66 -8.51 -8.09
C PRO A 16 -18.37 -7.06 -7.66
N ILE A 17 -18.67 -6.71 -6.41
CA ILE A 17 -18.46 -5.39 -5.83
C ILE A 17 -17.12 -5.27 -5.07
N ALA A 18 -16.36 -6.36 -4.97
CA ALA A 18 -15.12 -6.37 -4.21
C ALA A 18 -14.03 -5.60 -4.99
N LYS A 19 -13.44 -4.59 -4.35
CA LYS A 19 -12.26 -3.87 -4.87
C LYS A 19 -10.96 -4.61 -4.60
N PHE A 20 -10.90 -5.37 -3.51
CA PHE A 20 -9.74 -6.13 -3.07
C PHE A 20 -10.07 -7.60 -2.90
N CYS A 21 -9.06 -8.45 -3.07
CA CYS A 21 -9.19 -9.87 -2.83
C CYS A 21 -9.33 -10.16 -1.32
N LEU A 22 -10.37 -10.88 -0.94
CA LEU A 22 -10.64 -11.27 0.45
C LEU A 22 -9.57 -12.19 1.07
N LYS A 23 -8.74 -12.82 0.23
CA LYS A 23 -7.69 -13.74 0.66
C LYS A 23 -6.30 -13.11 0.74
N CYS A 24 -5.92 -12.32 -0.27
CA CYS A 24 -4.54 -11.81 -0.41
C CYS A 24 -4.43 -10.29 -0.48
N ALA A 25 -5.55 -9.56 -0.32
CA ALA A 25 -5.65 -8.10 -0.37
C ALA A 25 -5.17 -7.44 -1.68
N ALA A 26 -4.91 -8.21 -2.75
CA ALA A 26 -4.57 -7.62 -4.04
C ALA A 26 -5.77 -6.84 -4.62
N PRO A 27 -5.54 -5.68 -5.26
CA PRO A 27 -6.59 -4.99 -6.01
C PRO A 27 -7.11 -5.89 -7.13
N LEU A 28 -8.43 -5.86 -7.34
CA LEU A 28 -9.11 -6.73 -8.31
C LEU A 28 -9.39 -6.04 -9.65
N ASP A 29 -9.20 -4.72 -9.72
CA ASP A 29 -9.33 -3.92 -10.93
C ASP A 29 -8.23 -2.86 -11.02
N VAL A 30 -8.02 -2.37 -12.25
CA VAL A 30 -6.97 -1.40 -12.57
C VAL A 30 -7.20 -0.07 -11.85
N LYS A 31 -8.45 0.36 -11.69
CA LYS A 31 -8.78 1.63 -11.04
C LYS A 31 -8.31 1.61 -9.57
N THR A 32 -8.65 0.54 -8.85
CA THR A 32 -8.23 0.34 -7.46
C THR A 32 -6.72 0.24 -7.36
N ALA A 33 -6.05 -0.44 -8.30
CA ALA A 33 -4.59 -0.50 -8.33
C ALA A 33 -3.96 0.89 -8.48
N VAL A 34 -4.44 1.69 -9.44
CA VAL A 34 -3.95 3.06 -9.69
C VAL A 34 -4.22 3.98 -8.49
N GLU A 35 -5.39 3.88 -7.85
CA GLU A 35 -5.72 4.65 -6.64
C GLU A 35 -4.74 4.36 -5.49
N ILE A 36 -4.39 3.09 -5.29
CA ILE A 36 -3.41 2.68 -4.26
C ILE A 36 -2.01 3.18 -4.61
N ASP A 37 -1.57 3.05 -5.86
CA ASP A 37 -0.24 3.53 -6.27
C ASP A 37 -0.13 5.05 -6.12
N ARG A 38 -1.18 5.80 -6.45
CA ARG A 38 -1.22 7.24 -6.21
C ARG A 38 -1.11 7.58 -4.72
N ALA A 39 -1.89 6.92 -3.87
CA ALA A 39 -1.84 7.16 -2.43
C ALA A 39 -0.45 6.84 -1.84
N ARG A 40 0.24 5.83 -2.37
CA ARG A 40 1.63 5.51 -2.00
C ARG A 40 2.59 6.62 -2.42
N MET A 41 2.47 7.12 -3.64
CA MET A 41 3.32 8.22 -4.12
C MET A 41 3.14 9.50 -3.29
N GLU A 42 1.90 9.83 -2.93
CA GLU A 42 1.60 10.98 -2.07
C GLU A 42 2.20 10.80 -0.66
N ALA A 43 2.11 9.60 -0.09
CA ALA A 43 2.73 9.29 1.20
C ALA A 43 4.27 9.37 1.15
N ASP A 44 4.88 8.86 0.09
CA ASP A 44 6.33 8.92 -0.11
C ASP A 44 6.81 10.37 -0.26
N GLU A 45 6.06 11.21 -0.98
CA GLU A 45 6.39 12.64 -1.11
C GLU A 45 6.35 13.36 0.24
N VAL A 46 5.32 13.09 1.05
CA VAL A 46 5.22 13.64 2.41
C VAL A 46 6.39 13.17 3.28
N MET A 47 6.73 11.88 3.23
CA MET A 47 7.85 11.34 4.00
C MET A 47 9.18 11.96 3.60
N ASN A 48 9.41 12.16 2.30
CA ASN A 48 10.62 12.82 1.80
C ASN A 48 10.75 14.24 2.36
N LYS A 49 9.67 15.04 2.35
CA LYS A 49 9.66 16.38 2.94
C LYS A 49 9.91 16.34 4.45
N LEU A 50 9.32 15.39 5.16
CA LEU A 50 9.58 15.23 6.60
C LEU A 50 11.04 14.90 6.91
N LEU A 51 11.74 14.16 6.03
CA LEU A 51 13.16 13.83 6.21
C LEU A 51 14.12 15.00 5.93
N GLU A 52 13.63 16.10 5.34
CA GLU A 52 14.39 17.35 5.22
C GLU A 52 14.52 18.06 6.58
N ASP A 53 13.62 17.79 7.52
CA ASP A 53 13.69 18.28 8.89
C ASP A 53 14.76 17.52 9.71
N PRO A 54 15.78 18.20 10.27
CA PRO A 54 16.85 17.54 11.01
C PRO A 54 16.38 16.83 12.30
N GLU A 55 15.36 17.33 12.98
CA GLU A 55 14.81 16.71 14.19
C GLU A 55 14.13 15.38 13.84
N VAL A 56 13.29 15.39 12.80
CA VAL A 56 12.60 14.18 12.32
C VAL A 56 13.62 13.15 11.84
N LYS A 57 14.63 13.57 11.07
CA LYS A 57 15.69 12.69 10.59
C LYS A 57 16.46 12.05 11.76
N GLY A 58 16.87 12.84 12.75
CA GLY A 58 17.58 12.35 13.93
C GLY A 58 16.76 11.33 14.74
N LEU A 59 15.47 11.59 14.92
CA LEU A 59 14.55 10.66 15.57
C LEU A 59 14.44 9.34 14.79
N LEU A 60 14.30 9.40 13.47
CA LEU A 60 14.22 8.22 12.62
C LEU A 60 15.49 7.37 12.69
N GLU A 61 16.67 7.98 12.60
CA GLU A 61 17.95 7.28 12.73
C GLU A 61 18.06 6.56 14.09
N GLN A 62 17.63 7.21 15.18
CA GLN A 62 17.59 6.59 16.49
C GLN A 62 16.67 5.36 16.50
N LYS A 63 15.47 5.47 15.94
CA LYS A 63 14.49 4.36 15.90
C LYS A 63 14.95 3.20 15.02
N ILE A 64 15.58 3.49 13.88
CA ILE A 64 16.16 2.47 13.00
C ILE A 64 17.21 1.63 13.75
N ARG A 65 18.12 2.29 14.49
CA ARG A 65 19.11 1.61 15.33
C ARG A 65 18.46 0.79 16.45
N GLN A 66 17.48 1.35 17.15
CA GLN A 66 16.75 0.65 18.22
C GLN A 66 16.04 -0.62 17.73
N LEU A 67 15.47 -0.56 16.52
CA LEU A 67 14.71 -1.66 15.91
C LEU A 67 15.58 -2.61 15.08
N LYS A 68 16.88 -2.33 14.91
CA LYS A 68 17.81 -3.11 14.09
C LYS A 68 17.35 -3.27 12.64
N LEU A 69 16.80 -2.18 12.08
CA LEU A 69 16.35 -2.12 10.68
C LEU A 69 17.49 -1.77 9.71
N ALA A 70 18.62 -1.32 10.24
CA ALA A 70 19.90 -1.12 9.56
C ALA A 70 21.04 -1.29 10.56
#